data_AF-A0A0R0DCR9-F1
#
_entry.id   AF-A0A0R0DCR9-F1
#
_cell.length_a   1.000
_cell.length_b   1.000
_cell.length_c   1.000
_cell.angle_alpha   90.00
_cell.angle_beta   90.00
_cell.angle_gamma   90.00
#
_symmetry.space_group_name_H-M   'P 1'
#
loop_
_entity.id
_entity.type
_entity.pdbx_description
1 polymer ?
#
loop_
_entity_poly.entity_id
_entity_poly.type
_entity_poly.pdbx_seq_one_letter_code
_entity_poly.pdbx_strand_id
1 'polypeptide(L)'
;MIIFVRHAQSAANAGQSTESPDSIALTEAGIQQAAAFARAWPSRPSRIVSSPYLRAMQTAQPLASKFNLMVMTAPVQEFTYLCPAKCAGTTAAERRSWVAEYWKASDPDFRDGPEAETFREFVERTKVALQLARGLGSGMVVVFCHGQFMQMVRWLGADPLRVIDPCAMRAFRSVDLEHPIHHCEQYQLPAD
;
A
#
# COMPACT_ATOMS: atom_id res chain seq x y z
N MET A 1 -2.54 11.63 -15.40
CA MET A 1 -1.39 10.77 -15.04
C MET A 1 -1.47 10.47 -13.55
N ILE A 2 -1.39 9.20 -13.15
CA ILE A 2 -1.43 8.79 -11.74
C ILE A 2 -0.12 8.06 -11.42
N ILE A 3 0.56 8.50 -10.35
CA ILE A 3 1.80 7.91 -9.87
C ILE A 3 1.57 7.42 -8.44
N PHE A 4 1.66 6.11 -8.24
CA PHE A 4 1.65 5.48 -6.92
C PHE A 4 3.06 5.49 -6.33
N VAL A 5 3.16 5.72 -5.03
CA VAL A 5 4.42 5.78 -4.30
C VAL A 5 4.31 4.91 -3.06
N ARG A 6 5.21 3.94 -2.90
CA ARG A 6 5.28 3.15 -1.65
C ARG A 6 5.79 4.06 -0.54
N HIS A 7 5.20 3.98 0.64
CA HIS A 7 5.71 4.70 1.82
C HIS A 7 7.20 4.40 2.11
N ALA A 8 7.86 5.33 2.77
CA ALA A 8 9.24 5.17 3.23
C ALA A 8 9.37 4.11 4.34
N GLN A 9 10.60 3.74 4.73
CA GLN A 9 10.81 2.70 5.76
C GLN A 9 10.03 3.00 7.05
N SER A 10 9.22 2.04 7.49
CA SER A 10 8.49 2.09 8.76
C SER A 10 9.15 1.30 9.88
N ALA A 11 8.73 1.52 11.12
CA ALA A 11 9.16 0.75 12.28
C ALA A 11 8.98 -0.78 12.07
N ALA A 12 7.86 -1.20 11.46
CA ALA A 12 7.62 -2.59 11.10
C ALA A 12 8.64 -3.12 10.09
N ASN A 13 9.01 -2.32 9.08
CA ASN A 13 10.02 -2.72 8.09
C ASN A 13 11.42 -2.84 8.72
N ALA A 14 11.68 -2.09 9.79
CA ALA A 14 12.92 -2.18 10.58
C ALA A 14 12.89 -3.32 11.61
N GLY A 15 11.84 -4.14 11.64
CA GLY A 15 11.72 -5.31 12.52
C GLY A 15 11.19 -5.01 13.92
N GLN A 16 10.70 -3.80 14.18
CA GLN A 16 10.09 -3.46 15.47
C GLN A 16 8.70 -4.09 15.60
N SER A 17 8.26 -4.30 16.85
CA SER A 17 6.89 -4.70 17.15
C SER A 17 5.93 -3.56 16.83
N THR A 18 4.67 -3.91 16.52
CA THR A 18 3.65 -2.92 16.18
C THR A 18 2.31 -3.25 16.82
N GLU A 19 1.62 -2.21 17.28
CA GLU A 19 0.32 -2.33 17.93
C GLU A 19 -0.84 -2.41 16.94
N SER A 20 -0.83 -1.57 15.91
CA SER A 20 -1.88 -1.54 14.91
C SER A 20 -1.33 -1.16 13.53
N PRO A 21 -1.88 -1.67 12.42
CA PRO A 21 -1.43 -1.32 11.07
C PRO A 21 -1.49 0.17 10.75
N ASP A 22 -2.43 0.93 11.31
CA ASP A 22 -2.64 2.34 10.99
C ASP A 22 -1.66 3.28 11.69
N SER A 23 -1.18 2.91 12.88
CA SER A 23 -0.35 3.76 13.75
C SER A 23 1.16 3.59 13.54
N ILE A 24 1.59 2.67 12.67
CA ILE A 24 3.02 2.41 12.42
C ILE A 24 3.68 3.65 11.80
N ALA A 25 4.62 4.24 12.54
CA ALA A 25 5.40 5.39 12.12
C ALA A 25 6.58 5.03 11.21
N LEU A 26 7.08 6.03 10.48
CA LEU A 26 8.39 5.99 9.83
C LEU A 26 9.52 5.90 10.86
N THR A 27 10.61 5.24 10.49
CA THR A 27 11.89 5.35 11.21
C THR A 27 12.58 6.67 10.88
N GLU A 28 13.66 7.00 11.58
CA GLU A 28 14.52 8.13 11.20
C GLU A 28 15.02 7.99 9.75
N ALA A 29 15.45 6.80 9.35
CA ALA A 29 15.82 6.52 7.96
C ALA A 29 14.63 6.73 6.99
N GLY A 30 13.41 6.34 7.38
CA GLY A 30 12.19 6.59 6.61
C GLY A 30 11.88 8.08 6.45
N ILE A 31 12.07 8.88 7.50
CA ILE A 31 11.91 10.34 7.44
C ILE A 31 12.91 10.95 6.44
N GLN A 32 14.18 10.52 6.48
CA GLN A 32 15.19 10.97 5.52
C GLN A 32 14.86 10.55 4.08
N GLN A 33 14.36 9.33 3.88
CA GLN A 33 13.90 8.84 2.58
C GLN A 33 12.73 9.68 2.02
N ALA A 34 11.73 9.99 2.85
CA ALA A 34 10.59 10.81 2.45
C ALA A 34 11.02 12.24 2.08
N ALA A 35 11.92 12.84 2.88
CA ALA A 35 12.48 14.15 2.58
C ALA A 35 13.31 14.15 1.29
N ALA A 36 14.14 13.14 1.07
CA ALA A 36 14.92 13.00 -0.17
C ALA A 36 14.03 12.83 -1.41
N PHE A 37 13.00 12.00 -1.30
CA PHE A 37 11.99 11.80 -2.35
C PHE A 37 11.33 13.14 -2.73
N ALA A 38 10.84 13.90 -1.74
CA ALA A 38 10.22 15.19 -1.99
C ALA A 38 11.19 16.20 -2.62
N ARG A 39 12.45 16.26 -2.17
CA ARG A 39 13.49 17.14 -2.75
C ARG A 39 13.71 16.83 -4.23
N ALA A 40 13.83 15.55 -4.59
CA ALA A 40 14.07 15.10 -5.95
C ALA A 40 12.85 15.26 -6.89
N TRP A 41 11.64 15.43 -6.35
CA TRP A 41 10.43 15.51 -7.17
C TRP A 41 10.40 16.75 -8.11
N PRO A 42 10.21 16.59 -9.42
CA PRO A 42 10.56 17.63 -10.40
C PRO A 42 9.51 18.75 -10.53
N SER A 43 8.22 18.42 -10.44
CA SER A 43 7.14 19.36 -10.78
C SER A 43 5.96 19.25 -9.83
N ARG A 44 5.21 20.35 -9.68
CA ARG A 44 4.05 20.44 -8.79
C ARG A 44 2.96 19.45 -9.21
N PRO A 45 2.55 18.49 -8.36
CA PRO A 45 1.38 17.67 -8.61
C PRO A 45 0.10 18.50 -8.61
N SER A 46 -0.91 18.05 -9.36
CA SER A 46 -2.26 18.60 -9.29
C SER A 46 -2.94 18.23 -7.98
N ARG A 47 -2.70 17.01 -7.47
CA ARG A 47 -3.24 16.49 -6.21
C ARG A 47 -2.24 15.55 -5.54
N ILE A 48 -2.27 15.52 -4.21
CA ILE A 48 -1.58 14.55 -3.38
C ILE A 48 -2.63 13.78 -2.59
N VAL A 49 -2.60 12.46 -2.72
CA VAL A 49 -3.47 11.53 -2.03
C VAL A 49 -2.61 10.58 -1.22
N SER A 50 -3.09 10.15 -0.07
CA SER A 50 -2.41 9.17 0.77
C SER A 50 -3.38 8.16 1.35
N SER A 51 -2.89 6.96 1.64
CA SER A 51 -3.51 6.08 2.62
C SER A 51 -3.62 6.81 3.97
N PRO A 52 -4.68 6.57 4.76
CA PRO A 52 -4.81 7.16 6.10
C PRO A 52 -3.77 6.65 7.10
N TYR A 53 -3.08 5.53 6.82
CA TYR A 53 -2.04 5.01 7.71
C TYR A 53 -0.88 5.99 7.88
N LEU A 54 -0.39 6.13 9.12
CA LEU A 54 0.55 7.16 9.56
C LEU A 54 1.82 7.21 8.69
N ARG A 55 2.47 6.07 8.44
CA ARG A 55 3.67 6.01 7.57
C ARG A 55 3.46 6.56 6.16
N ALA A 56 2.28 6.36 5.57
CA ALA A 56 1.99 6.89 4.23
C ALA A 56 1.79 8.40 4.29
N MET A 57 1.03 8.89 5.29
CA MET A 57 0.85 10.32 5.54
C MET A 57 2.19 11.03 5.81
N GLN A 58 3.04 10.45 6.65
CA GLN A 58 4.38 10.96 6.94
C GLN A 58 5.28 10.97 5.70
N THR A 59 5.12 10.00 4.78
CA THR A 59 5.86 9.99 3.52
C THR A 59 5.35 11.07 2.55
N ALA A 60 4.04 11.33 2.54
CA ALA A 60 3.42 12.34 1.68
C ALA A 60 3.74 13.78 2.12
N GLN A 61 3.88 14.00 3.43
CA GLN A 61 3.95 15.34 4.02
C GLN A 61 5.09 16.21 3.48
N PRO A 62 6.34 15.73 3.29
CA PRO A 62 7.40 16.56 2.72
C PRO A 62 7.10 17.04 1.30
N LEU A 63 6.46 16.22 0.46
CA LEU A 63 6.07 16.61 -0.90
C LEU A 63 4.94 17.64 -0.86
N ALA A 64 3.96 17.42 0.01
CA ALA A 64 2.86 18.36 0.23
C ALA A 64 3.36 19.73 0.70
N SER A 65 4.29 19.77 1.65
CA SER A 65 4.91 21.00 2.13
C SER A 65 5.72 21.70 1.03
N LYS A 66 6.53 20.96 0.25
CA LYS A 66 7.32 21.53 -0.88
C LYS A 66 6.45 22.31 -1.86
N PHE A 67 5.25 21.82 -2.13
CA PHE A 67 4.35 22.42 -3.11
C PHE A 67 3.16 23.17 -2.47
N ASN A 68 3.12 23.37 -1.16
CA ASN A 68 1.97 23.99 -0.47
C ASN A 68 0.62 23.39 -0.93
N LEU A 69 0.50 22.07 -0.80
CA LEU A 69 -0.69 21.27 -1.11
C LEU A 69 -1.20 20.58 0.15
N MET A 70 -2.51 20.31 0.19
CA MET A 70 -3.09 19.43 1.21
C MET A 70 -2.95 17.96 0.78
N VAL A 71 -2.79 17.06 1.76
CA VAL A 71 -2.85 15.62 1.55
C VAL A 71 -4.29 15.16 1.74
N MET A 72 -4.90 14.60 0.69
CA MET A 72 -6.22 13.98 0.75
C MET A 72 -6.10 12.50 1.12
N THR A 73 -7.06 11.95 1.85
CA THR A 73 -7.06 10.51 2.17
C THR A 73 -7.91 9.71 1.17
N ALA A 74 -7.48 8.48 0.89
CA ALA A 74 -8.21 7.51 0.04
C ALA A 74 -8.03 6.08 0.59
N PRO A 75 -8.90 5.12 0.21
CA PRO A 75 -8.84 3.74 0.69
C PRO A 75 -7.71 2.91 0.02
N VAL A 76 -6.48 3.42 0.07
CA VAL A 76 -5.27 2.83 -0.52
C VAL A 76 -4.36 2.21 0.54
N GLN A 77 -4.93 1.73 1.65
CA GLN A 77 -4.23 1.06 2.75
C GLN A 77 -3.57 -0.24 2.29
N GLU A 78 -2.58 -0.70 3.06
CA GLU A 78 -1.96 -2.02 2.90
C GLU A 78 -2.98 -3.14 3.07
N PHE A 79 -2.70 -4.31 2.51
CA PHE A 79 -3.54 -5.48 2.72
C PHE A 79 -3.49 -5.95 4.19
N THR A 80 -4.62 -5.91 4.89
CA THR A 80 -4.71 -6.29 6.32
C THR A 80 -5.32 -7.69 6.44
N TYR A 81 -4.58 -8.73 6.04
CA TYR A 81 -5.11 -10.09 5.97
C TYR A 81 -4.98 -10.91 7.27
N LEU A 82 -4.20 -10.43 8.23
CA LEU A 82 -4.14 -10.98 9.59
C LEU A 82 -4.87 -10.04 10.54
N CYS A 83 -5.58 -10.59 11.53
CA CYS A 83 -6.28 -9.78 12.53
C CYS A 83 -5.31 -8.79 13.20
N PRO A 84 -5.60 -7.47 13.22
CA PRO A 84 -4.82 -6.49 13.96
C PRO A 84 -4.62 -6.88 15.43
N ALA A 85 -5.68 -7.32 16.12
CA ALA A 85 -5.61 -7.70 17.53
C ALA A 85 -4.69 -8.91 17.79
N LYS A 86 -4.64 -9.89 16.87
CA LYS A 86 -3.71 -11.03 16.93
C LYS A 86 -2.26 -10.60 16.70
N CYS A 87 -2.07 -9.54 15.92
CA CYS A 87 -0.77 -9.03 15.53
C CYS A 87 -0.22 -7.98 16.52
N ALA A 88 -1.05 -7.35 17.34
CA ALA A 88 -0.62 -6.35 18.32
C ALA A 88 0.56 -6.84 19.19
N GLY A 89 1.55 -5.97 19.40
CA GLY A 89 2.75 -6.28 20.18
C GLY A 89 3.76 -7.21 19.51
N THR A 90 3.49 -7.76 18.31
CA THR A 90 4.40 -8.69 17.62
C THR A 90 5.20 -8.04 16.49
N THR A 91 6.33 -8.64 16.17
CA THR A 91 7.22 -8.28 15.05
C THR A 91 6.84 -9.03 13.77
N ALA A 92 7.32 -8.54 12.62
CA ALA A 92 7.17 -9.28 11.35
C ALA A 92 7.80 -10.68 11.39
N ALA A 93 8.86 -10.88 12.17
CA ALA A 93 9.54 -12.16 12.32
C ALA A 93 8.69 -13.19 13.08
N GLU A 94 7.97 -12.76 14.11
CA GLU A 94 7.08 -13.60 14.90
C GLU A 94 5.81 -13.98 14.12
N ARG A 95 5.31 -13.06 13.28
CA ARG A 95 4.13 -13.29 12.42
C ARG A 95 4.38 -14.25 11.25
N ARG A 96 5.62 -14.67 10.99
CA ARG A 96 6.00 -15.42 9.77
C ARG A 96 5.19 -16.70 9.56
N SER A 97 4.94 -17.47 10.62
CA SER A 97 4.14 -18.70 10.51
C SER A 97 2.70 -18.40 10.10
N TRP A 98 2.07 -17.39 10.73
CA TRP A 98 0.70 -16.98 10.41
C TRP A 98 0.57 -16.46 8.98
N VAL A 99 1.56 -15.68 8.51
CA VAL A 99 1.63 -15.23 7.12
C VAL A 99 1.73 -16.44 6.19
N ALA A 100 2.62 -17.39 6.48
CA ALA A 100 2.79 -18.57 5.65
C ALA A 100 1.52 -19.43 5.60
N GLU A 101 0.84 -19.62 6.73
CA GLU A 101 -0.43 -20.36 6.83
C GLU A 101 -1.53 -19.70 6.01
N TYR A 102 -1.71 -18.38 6.14
CA TYR A 102 -2.70 -17.61 5.38
C TYR A 102 -2.50 -17.79 3.87
N TRP A 103 -1.28 -17.54 3.39
CA TRP A 103 -0.99 -17.64 1.95
C TRP A 103 -1.03 -19.08 1.44
N LYS A 104 -0.66 -20.07 2.27
CA LYS A 104 -0.76 -21.50 1.94
C LYS A 104 -2.21 -21.96 1.79
N ALA A 105 -3.12 -21.48 2.64
CA ALA A 105 -4.54 -21.78 2.53
C ALA A 105 -5.11 -21.28 1.20
N SER A 106 -4.65 -20.11 0.73
CA SER A 106 -5.05 -19.52 -0.55
C SER A 106 -6.58 -19.42 -0.72
N ASP A 107 -7.31 -19.22 0.37
CA ASP A 107 -8.76 -19.06 0.37
C ASP A 107 -9.09 -17.57 0.19
N PRO A 108 -9.64 -17.15 -0.97
CA PRO A 108 -9.90 -15.74 -1.24
C PRO A 108 -11.02 -15.14 -0.39
N ASP A 109 -11.85 -15.99 0.23
CA ASP A 109 -13.01 -15.63 1.04
C ASP A 109 -12.70 -15.74 2.56
N PHE A 110 -11.53 -16.26 2.92
CA PHE A 110 -11.11 -16.37 4.32
C PHE A 110 -10.78 -15.01 4.94
N ARG A 111 -11.28 -14.82 6.17
CA ARG A 111 -11.02 -13.64 7.01
C ARG A 111 -10.43 -14.09 8.35
N ASP A 112 -9.21 -13.68 8.65
CA ASP A 112 -8.55 -13.94 9.94
C ASP A 112 -9.09 -12.96 11.00
N GLY A 113 -10.33 -13.15 11.45
CA GLY A 113 -10.92 -12.38 12.56
C GLY A 113 -11.44 -10.97 12.22
N PRO A 114 -11.91 -10.23 13.24
CA PRO A 114 -12.40 -8.86 13.06
C PRO A 114 -11.31 -7.94 12.48
N GLU A 115 -11.73 -6.95 11.68
CA GLU A 115 -10.87 -5.93 11.05
C GLU A 115 -9.86 -6.43 10.02
N ALA A 116 -9.66 -7.76 9.90
CA ALA A 116 -8.96 -8.33 8.75
C ALA A 116 -9.81 -8.23 7.49
N GLU A 117 -9.16 -8.14 6.34
CA GLU A 117 -9.75 -8.05 5.01
C GLU A 117 -9.57 -9.39 4.28
N THR A 118 -10.61 -9.87 3.61
CA THR A 118 -10.50 -11.01 2.69
C THR A 118 -9.71 -10.60 1.44
N PHE A 119 -9.17 -11.57 0.70
CA PHE A 119 -8.49 -11.24 -0.55
C PHE A 119 -9.45 -10.62 -1.58
N ARG A 120 -10.72 -11.07 -1.63
CA ARG A 120 -11.73 -10.45 -2.50
C ARG A 120 -12.02 -9.00 -2.13
N GLU A 121 -12.17 -8.71 -0.84
CA GLU A 121 -12.41 -7.32 -0.39
C GLU A 121 -11.24 -6.42 -0.75
N PHE A 122 -10.01 -6.92 -0.61
CA PHE A 122 -8.81 -6.19 -1.02
C PHE A 122 -8.78 -5.88 -2.53
N VAL A 123 -9.17 -6.86 -3.36
CA VAL A 123 -9.33 -6.66 -4.81
C VAL A 123 -10.38 -5.59 -5.11
N GLU A 124 -11.58 -5.70 -4.53
CA GLU A 124 -12.68 -4.78 -4.80
C GLU A 124 -12.38 -3.36 -4.29
N ARG A 125 -11.77 -3.24 -3.10
CA ARG A 125 -11.30 -1.96 -2.56
C ARG A 125 -10.26 -1.32 -3.49
N THR A 126 -9.35 -2.12 -4.05
CA THR A 126 -8.35 -1.61 -5.00
C THR A 126 -9.01 -1.12 -6.29
N LYS A 127 -10.01 -1.83 -6.82
CA LYS A 127 -10.79 -1.38 -8.00
C LYS A 127 -11.49 -0.04 -7.73
N VAL A 128 -12.16 0.09 -6.59
CA VAL A 128 -12.81 1.34 -6.17
C VAL A 128 -11.79 2.47 -6.03
N ALA A 129 -10.65 2.22 -5.40
CA ALA A 129 -9.59 3.22 -5.24
C ALA A 129 -9.01 3.68 -6.60
N LEU A 130 -8.88 2.77 -7.57
CA LEU A 130 -8.43 3.11 -8.93
C LEU A 130 -9.46 3.97 -9.68
N GLN A 131 -10.75 3.67 -9.54
CA GLN A 131 -11.83 4.50 -10.10
C GLN A 131 -11.81 5.91 -9.49
N LEU A 132 -11.67 6.01 -8.15
CA LEU A 132 -11.55 7.30 -7.47
C LEU A 132 -10.32 8.08 -7.96
N ALA A 133 -9.16 7.43 -8.09
CA ALA A 133 -7.94 8.08 -8.55
C ALA A 133 -8.06 8.60 -9.99
N ARG A 134 -8.71 7.84 -10.88
CA ARG A 134 -9.05 8.27 -12.25
C ARG A 134 -10.04 9.44 -12.27
N GLY A 135 -10.97 9.50 -11.31
CA GLY A 135 -11.96 10.56 -11.18
C GLY A 135 -11.44 11.90 -10.64
N LEU A 136 -10.19 11.98 -10.14
CA LEU A 136 -9.62 13.21 -9.55
C LEU A 136 -9.28 14.32 -10.58
N GLY A 137 -9.57 14.09 -11.86
CA GLY A 137 -9.48 15.09 -12.92
C GLY A 137 -8.14 15.15 -13.64
N SER A 138 -7.92 16.22 -14.41
CA SER A 138 -6.76 16.39 -15.28
C SER A 138 -5.49 16.73 -14.50
N GLY A 139 -4.36 16.13 -14.89
CA GLY A 139 -3.02 16.45 -14.40
C GLY A 139 -2.30 15.29 -13.73
N MET A 140 -1.30 15.60 -12.91
CA MET A 140 -0.49 14.62 -12.19
C MET A 140 -1.04 14.42 -10.77
N VAL A 141 -1.54 13.22 -10.48
CA VAL A 141 -1.97 12.79 -9.15
C VAL A 141 -0.90 11.89 -8.56
N VAL A 142 -0.43 12.21 -7.36
CA VAL A 142 0.53 11.36 -6.62
C VAL A 142 -0.20 10.68 -5.47
N VAL A 143 -0.11 9.35 -5.39
CA VAL A 143 -0.83 8.51 -4.42
C VAL A 143 0.17 7.77 -3.53
N PHE A 144 0.29 8.17 -2.27
CA PHE A 144 1.14 7.50 -1.28
C PHE A 144 0.41 6.30 -0.65
N CYS A 145 0.96 5.11 -0.81
CA CYS A 145 0.33 3.85 -0.44
C CYS A 145 1.38 2.81 0.01
N HIS A 146 1.14 1.53 -0.27
CA HIS A 146 1.89 0.41 0.33
C HIS A 146 2.25 -0.65 -0.71
N GLY A 147 3.09 -1.60 -0.30
CA GLY A 147 3.70 -2.58 -1.21
C GLY A 147 2.65 -3.47 -1.86
N GLN A 148 1.84 -4.19 -1.07
CA GLN A 148 0.88 -5.13 -1.63
C GLN A 148 -0.27 -4.41 -2.34
N PHE A 149 -0.65 -3.20 -1.88
CA PHE A 149 -1.59 -2.36 -2.61
C PHE A 149 -1.10 -2.04 -4.03
N MET A 150 0.15 -1.59 -4.18
CA MET A 150 0.73 -1.31 -5.50
C MET A 150 0.88 -2.58 -6.34
N GLN A 151 1.21 -3.72 -5.72
CA GLN A 151 1.22 -5.01 -6.43
C GLN A 151 -0.18 -5.36 -6.93
N MET A 152 -1.23 -5.10 -6.15
CA MET A 152 -2.61 -5.34 -6.58
C MET A 152 -3.00 -4.44 -7.75
N VAL A 153 -2.59 -3.17 -7.73
CA VAL A 153 -2.76 -2.25 -8.86
C VAL A 153 -2.08 -2.80 -10.12
N ARG A 154 -0.81 -3.21 -10.03
CA ARG A 154 -0.05 -3.81 -11.14
C ARG A 154 -0.72 -5.07 -11.66
N TRP A 155 -1.16 -5.93 -10.75
CA TRP A 155 -1.75 -7.23 -11.04
C TRP A 155 -3.12 -7.10 -11.70
N LEU A 156 -3.98 -6.18 -11.25
CA LEU A 156 -5.27 -5.86 -11.88
C LEU A 156 -5.10 -5.13 -13.22
N GLY A 157 -4.05 -4.34 -13.38
CA GLY A 157 -3.74 -3.68 -14.66
C GLY A 157 -3.47 -4.65 -15.81
N ALA A 158 -2.94 -5.85 -15.51
CA ALA A 158 -2.68 -6.88 -16.51
C ALA A 158 -3.95 -7.60 -17.00
N ASP A 159 -4.94 -7.77 -16.11
CA ASP A 159 -6.25 -8.34 -16.44
C ASP A 159 -7.27 -7.93 -15.36
N PRO A 160 -8.11 -6.91 -15.64
CA PRO A 160 -9.08 -6.37 -14.68
C PRO A 160 -10.30 -7.26 -14.43
N LEU A 161 -10.60 -8.20 -15.34
CA LEU A 161 -11.81 -9.04 -15.31
C LEU A 161 -11.55 -10.44 -14.74
N ARG A 162 -10.34 -10.65 -14.21
CA ARG A 162 -9.92 -11.92 -13.62
C ARG A 162 -10.89 -12.45 -12.59
N VAL A 163 -11.16 -13.74 -12.68
CA VAL A 163 -11.85 -14.48 -11.62
C VAL A 163 -10.93 -14.57 -10.40
N ILE A 164 -11.42 -14.12 -9.25
CA ILE A 164 -10.68 -14.22 -7.99
C ILE A 164 -10.98 -15.59 -7.38
N ASP A 165 -10.02 -16.50 -7.49
CA ASP A 165 -10.09 -17.86 -6.95
C ASP A 165 -8.75 -18.20 -6.23
N PRO A 166 -8.60 -19.40 -5.64
CA PRO A 166 -7.35 -19.79 -5.01
C PRO A 166 -6.12 -19.76 -5.93
N CYS A 167 -6.29 -20.05 -7.23
CA CYS A 167 -5.20 -19.97 -8.20
C CYS A 167 -4.75 -18.52 -8.42
N ALA A 168 -5.71 -17.60 -8.53
CA ALA A 168 -5.47 -16.18 -8.68
C ALA A 168 -4.74 -15.61 -7.44
N MET A 169 -5.16 -15.98 -6.23
CA MET A 169 -4.49 -15.56 -4.99
C MET A 169 -3.03 -16.05 -4.92
N ARG A 170 -2.74 -17.29 -5.35
CA ARG A 170 -1.36 -17.82 -5.47
C ARG A 170 -0.54 -17.06 -6.50
N ALA A 171 -1.13 -16.77 -7.66
CA ALA A 171 -0.47 -16.02 -8.72
C ALA A 171 -0.14 -14.59 -8.26
N PHE A 172 -1.06 -13.92 -7.55
CA PHE A 172 -0.78 -12.62 -6.92
C PHE A 172 0.40 -12.72 -5.96
N ARG A 173 0.41 -13.74 -5.09
CA ARG A 173 1.47 -13.90 -4.09
C ARG A 173 2.85 -14.18 -4.71
N SER A 174 2.92 -14.94 -5.80
CA SER A 174 4.16 -15.14 -6.56
C SER A 174 4.69 -13.81 -7.10
N VAL A 175 3.84 -12.99 -7.73
CA VAL A 175 4.22 -11.64 -8.19
C VAL A 175 4.69 -10.74 -7.04
N ASP A 176 3.99 -10.75 -5.91
CA ASP A 176 4.34 -9.99 -4.70
C ASP A 176 5.74 -10.33 -4.17
N LEU A 177 6.12 -11.61 -4.19
CA LEU A 177 7.41 -12.09 -3.71
C LEU A 177 8.55 -11.90 -4.71
N GLU A 178 8.29 -12.10 -6.00
CA GLU A 178 9.31 -12.04 -7.07
C GLU A 178 9.67 -10.61 -7.46
N HIS A 179 8.75 -9.66 -7.25
CA HIS A 179 8.90 -8.27 -7.67
C HIS A 179 8.63 -7.28 -6.54
N PRO A 180 9.43 -7.30 -5.46
CA PRO A 180 9.21 -6.42 -4.31
C PRO A 180 9.34 -4.94 -4.73
N ILE A 181 8.38 -4.12 -4.31
CA ILE A 181 8.41 -2.67 -4.52
C ILE A 181 9.22 -2.02 -3.41
N HIS A 182 10.26 -1.26 -3.70
CA HIS A 182 11.12 -0.65 -2.70
C HIS A 182 10.49 0.60 -2.03
N HIS A 183 11.05 1.03 -0.89
CA HIS A 183 10.62 2.26 -0.21
C HIS A 183 10.73 3.47 -1.14
N CYS A 184 9.71 4.32 -1.16
CA CYS A 184 9.61 5.48 -2.06
C CYS A 184 9.66 5.13 -3.57
N GLU A 185 9.56 3.85 -3.96
CA GLU A 185 9.47 3.46 -5.35
C GLU A 185 8.16 3.95 -5.97
N GLN A 186 8.24 4.36 -7.23
CA GLN A 186 7.13 4.91 -8.00
C GLN A 186 6.59 3.86 -8.97
N TYR A 187 5.27 3.78 -9.08
CA TYR A 187 4.60 3.01 -10.12
C TYR A 187 3.59 3.91 -10.84
N GLN A 188 3.82 4.15 -12.12
CA GLN A 188 2.93 4.94 -12.95
C GLN A 188 1.93 4.01 -13.65
N LEU A 189 0.64 4.33 -13.55
CA LEU A 189 -0.36 3.67 -14.39
C LEU A 189 -0.15 4.04 -15.86
N PRO A 190 -0.24 3.07 -16.80
CA PRO A 190 -0.33 3.38 -18.22
C PRO A 190 -1.46 4.39 -18.46
N ALA A 191 -1.28 5.30 -19.41
CA ALA A 191 -2.40 6.10 -19.89
C ALA A 191 -3.40 5.16 -20.60
N ASP A 192 -4.69 5.32 -20.29
CA ASP A 192 -5.78 4.66 -21.02
C ASP A 192 -5.83 5.17 -22.47
#